data_AF-K5Y5G6-F1
#
_entry.id   AF-K5Y5G6-F1
#
_cell.length_a   1.000
_cell.length_b   1.000
_cell.length_c   1.000
_cell.angle_alpha   90.00
_cell.angle_beta   90.00
_cell.angle_gamma   90.00
#
_symmetry.space_group_name_H-M   'P 1'
#
loop_
_entity.id
_entity.type
_entity.pdbx_description
1 polymer ?
#
loop_
_entity_poly.entity_id
_entity_poly.type
_entity_poly.pdbx_seq_one_letter_code
_entity_poly.pdbx_strand_id
1 'polypeptide(L)'
;MKRVPFFYYIMACLLSICITACDKEEQLIEDEIPEMIKADLSKRYPSVEILNYQEYSNFSQINVIDKDQNEASIWYVDDIWKMTHTKIADFNQLSLEAQTVFENSKYRFAQFENIYKTEREGMDRSLYTLHFLYQWKNVKDMTHYVCLNDDGMFLAVYTWTPNDPTWFVDLPKAHFDFIYKKYDGSEIRGYQNNGGYYDYFVLHNDTLKFVSFRGEVETDYYFWKETRYEISLDTKVPDNVARVLKRDNPDFVYTNLYYIESPEGNAYFFQDKNDDRELGYTIAEDIS
;
A
#
# COMPACT_ATOMS: atom_id res chain seq x y z
N MET A 1 -7.26 61.90 31.40
CA MET A 1 -6.47 60.76 31.92
C MET A 1 -6.71 59.54 31.02
N LYS A 2 -5.74 59.20 30.16
CA LYS A 2 -5.81 58.07 29.24
C LYS A 2 -5.39 56.79 29.97
N ARG A 3 -6.34 55.91 30.31
CA ARG A 3 -6.08 54.57 30.86
C ARG A 3 -6.08 53.53 29.73
N VAL A 4 -5.05 53.52 28.87
CA VAL A 4 -4.83 52.42 27.92
C VAL A 4 -3.33 52.18 27.64
N PRO A 5 -2.53 51.71 28.62
CA PRO A 5 -1.33 50.96 28.24
C PRO A 5 -1.18 49.61 28.95
N PHE A 6 -2.08 49.24 29.87
CA PHE A 6 -1.89 48.03 30.69
C PHE A 6 -2.45 46.74 30.04
N PHE A 7 -3.49 46.85 29.21
CA PHE A 7 -4.11 45.69 28.56
C PHE A 7 -3.26 45.08 27.43
N TYR A 8 -2.44 45.87 26.73
CA TYR A 8 -1.56 45.37 25.68
C TYR A 8 -0.37 44.55 26.23
N TYR A 9 0.11 44.86 27.44
CA TYR A 9 1.19 44.10 28.07
C TYR A 9 0.74 42.73 28.61
N ILE A 10 -0.48 42.63 29.15
CA ILE A 10 -1.01 41.36 29.65
C ILE A 10 -1.33 40.40 28.49
N MET A 11 -1.85 40.91 27.37
CA MET A 11 -2.14 40.10 26.19
C MET A 11 -0.86 39.63 25.47
N ALA A 12 0.20 40.46 25.43
CA ALA A 12 1.51 40.06 24.92
C ALA A 12 2.18 39.01 25.82
N CYS A 13 2.11 39.13 27.15
CA CYS A 13 2.65 38.13 28.06
C CYS A 13 1.92 36.77 27.97
N LEU A 14 0.60 36.76 27.76
CA LEU A 14 -0.14 35.52 27.58
C LEU A 14 0.19 34.82 26.25
N LEU A 15 0.40 35.58 25.17
CA LEU A 15 0.90 35.04 23.89
C LEU A 15 2.33 34.50 24.01
N SER A 16 3.24 35.19 24.72
CA SER A 16 4.61 34.70 24.95
C SER A 16 4.67 33.42 25.79
N ILE A 17 3.79 33.26 26.79
CA ILE A 17 3.78 32.06 27.64
C ILE A 17 3.31 30.83 26.86
N CYS A 18 2.33 30.99 25.95
CA CYS A 18 1.88 29.90 25.07
C CYS A 18 2.99 29.44 24.10
N ILE A 19 3.79 30.37 23.55
CA ILE A 19 4.90 30.02 22.64
C ILE A 19 6.01 29.28 23.38
N THR A 20 6.40 29.74 24.59
CA THR A 20 7.46 29.07 25.36
C THR A 20 7.09 27.71 25.94
N ALA A 21 5.79 27.40 26.02
CA ALA A 21 5.32 26.09 26.50
C ALA A 21 5.35 25.05 25.37
N CYS A 22 4.93 25.42 24.15
CA CYS A 22 5.12 24.60 22.96
C CYS A 22 6.60 24.32 22.68
N ASP A 23 7.45 25.35 22.67
CA ASP A 23 8.89 25.19 22.39
C ASP A 23 9.57 24.22 23.38
N LYS A 24 9.13 24.20 24.65
CA LYS A 24 9.70 23.30 25.65
C LYS A 24 9.24 21.86 25.48
N GLU A 25 7.98 21.63 25.14
CA GLU A 25 7.48 20.27 24.91
C GLU A 25 8.10 19.67 23.64
N GLU A 26 8.18 20.43 22.55
CA GLU A 26 8.87 20.01 21.32
C GLU A 26 10.35 19.68 21.57
N GLN A 27 11.05 20.56 22.29
CA GLN A 27 12.46 20.36 22.60
C GLN A 27 12.71 19.11 23.47
N LEU A 28 11.78 18.79 24.38
CA LEU A 28 11.85 17.57 25.18
C LEU A 28 11.62 16.30 24.35
N ILE A 29 10.70 16.33 23.38
CA ILE A 29 10.46 15.20 22.47
C ILE A 29 11.67 14.99 21.57
N GLU A 30 12.21 16.07 20.99
CA GLU A 30 13.40 15.97 20.13
C GLU A 30 14.60 15.38 20.89
N ASP A 31 14.81 15.73 22.15
CA ASP A 31 15.91 15.19 22.96
C ASP A 31 15.84 13.67 23.16
N GLU A 32 14.65 13.05 23.04
CA GLU A 32 14.46 11.59 23.15
C GLU A 32 14.81 10.83 21.86
N ILE A 33 14.84 11.50 20.70
CA ILE A 33 15.06 10.86 19.40
C ILE A 33 16.56 10.59 19.19
N PRO A 34 16.97 9.36 18.80
CA PRO A 34 18.36 9.04 18.43
C PRO A 34 18.91 9.95 17.33
N GLU A 35 20.18 10.35 17.45
CA GLU A 35 20.83 11.27 16.50
C GLU A 35 20.87 10.75 15.06
N MET A 36 20.98 9.43 14.86
CA MET A 36 20.91 8.84 13.52
C MET A 36 19.52 9.00 12.89
N ILE A 37 18.46 8.82 13.70
CA ILE A 37 17.08 9.02 13.26
C ILE A 37 16.83 10.49 12.95
N LYS A 38 17.26 11.43 13.81
CA LYS A 38 17.17 12.88 13.52
C LYS A 38 17.84 13.25 12.20
N ALA A 39 19.02 12.68 11.94
CA ALA A 39 19.78 12.95 10.72
C ALA A 39 19.06 12.41 9.47
N ASP A 40 18.49 11.20 9.53
CA ASP A 40 17.68 10.67 8.42
C ASP A 40 16.40 11.49 8.22
N LEU A 41 15.65 11.77 9.30
CA LEU A 41 14.43 12.57 9.27
C LEU A 41 14.68 13.94 8.63
N SER A 42 15.69 14.67 9.10
CA SER A 42 16.05 15.99 8.59
C SER A 42 16.47 15.97 7.11
N LYS A 43 17.09 14.87 6.67
CA LYS A 43 17.51 14.69 5.27
C LYS A 43 16.32 14.38 4.36
N ARG A 44 15.42 13.51 4.82
CA ARG A 44 14.29 12.99 4.04
C ARG A 44 13.11 13.95 4.02
N TYR A 45 12.85 14.59 5.17
CA TYR A 45 11.75 15.49 5.41
C TYR A 45 12.27 16.76 6.13
N PRO A 46 12.89 17.70 5.38
CA PRO A 46 13.61 18.84 5.97
C PRO A 46 12.74 19.89 6.66
N SER A 47 11.41 19.76 6.56
CA SER A 47 10.45 20.68 7.17
C SER A 47 9.24 19.87 7.64
N VAL A 48 9.32 19.38 8.88
CA VAL A 48 8.27 18.64 9.56
C VAL A 48 8.10 19.16 10.98
N GLU A 49 6.88 19.12 11.49
CA GLU A 49 6.59 19.31 12.91
C GLU A 49 6.54 17.93 13.57
N ILE A 50 7.37 17.69 14.58
CA ILE A 50 7.38 16.42 15.30
C ILE A 50 6.29 16.45 16.37
N LEU A 51 5.31 15.56 16.24
CA LEU A 51 4.20 15.46 17.18
C LEU A 51 4.53 14.54 18.36
N ASN A 52 5.23 13.44 18.09
CA ASN A 52 5.53 12.41 19.07
C ASN A 52 6.63 11.48 18.56
N TYR A 53 7.40 10.93 19.51
CA TYR A 53 8.33 9.83 19.30
C TYR A 53 8.00 8.69 20.27
N GLN A 54 8.02 7.45 19.77
CA GLN A 54 7.75 6.26 20.55
C GLN A 54 8.79 5.20 20.25
N GLU A 55 9.47 4.72 21.29
CA GLU A 55 10.38 3.59 21.24
C GLU A 55 9.66 2.32 21.67
N TYR A 56 9.63 1.31 20.81
CA TYR A 56 9.16 -0.04 21.10
C TYR A 56 10.32 -1.01 21.19
N SER A 57 10.07 -2.26 21.63
CA SER A 57 11.12 -3.27 21.80
C SER A 57 11.88 -3.62 20.52
N ASN A 58 11.30 -3.36 19.35
CA ASN A 58 11.80 -3.84 18.06
C ASN A 58 11.72 -2.79 16.94
N PHE A 59 11.19 -1.60 17.21
CA PHE A 59 11.14 -0.50 16.25
C PHE A 59 10.89 0.82 16.99
N SER A 60 11.15 1.93 16.31
CA SER A 60 10.81 3.27 16.75
C SER A 60 9.81 3.89 15.78
N GLN A 61 8.93 4.75 16.28
CA GLN A 61 7.95 5.47 15.48
C GLN A 61 8.03 6.96 15.77
N ILE A 62 8.02 7.78 14.71
CA ILE A 62 7.86 9.23 14.79
C ILE A 62 6.58 9.60 14.07
N ASN A 63 5.71 10.36 14.73
CA ASN A 63 4.56 10.98 14.09
C ASN A 63 4.87 12.46 13.84
N VAL A 64 4.54 12.93 12.64
CA VAL A 64 4.83 14.29 12.20
C VAL A 64 3.66 14.91 11.45
N ILE A 65 3.66 16.24 11.36
CA ILE A 65 2.95 16.99 10.31
C ILE A 65 3.95 17.37 9.23
N ASP A 66 3.66 17.02 7.98
CA ASP A 66 4.50 17.38 6.85
C ASP A 66 4.27 18.83 6.37
N LYS A 67 5.10 19.27 5.43
CA LYS A 67 5.01 20.61 4.82
C LYS A 67 3.66 20.91 4.15
N ASP A 68 2.92 19.87 3.75
CA ASP A 68 1.64 19.94 3.07
C ASP A 68 0.47 19.79 4.06
N GLN A 69 0.77 19.83 5.37
CA GLN A 69 -0.16 19.72 6.50
C GLN A 69 -0.82 18.34 6.62
N ASN A 70 -0.15 17.29 6.14
CA ASN A 70 -0.61 15.92 6.32
C ASN A 70 0.02 15.29 7.56
N GLU A 71 -0.76 14.46 8.24
CA GLU A 71 -0.24 13.56 9.28
C GLU A 71 0.53 12.41 8.63
N ALA A 72 1.75 12.18 9.11
CA ALA A 72 2.57 11.05 8.70
C ALA A 72 3.16 10.31 9.89
N SER A 73 3.27 9.00 9.76
CA SER A 73 3.98 8.13 10.68
C SER A 73 5.19 7.54 9.97
N ILE A 74 6.34 7.55 10.65
CA ILE A 74 7.62 7.10 10.12
C ILE A 74 8.17 6.04 11.07
N TRP A 75 8.57 4.89 10.53
CA TRP A 75 9.06 3.76 11.31
C TRP A 75 10.52 3.45 11.01
N TYR A 76 11.24 3.15 12.08
CA TYR A 76 12.66 2.81 12.08
C TYR A 76 12.86 1.46 12.77
N VAL A 77 13.78 0.64 12.25
CA VAL A 77 14.26 -0.59 12.90
C VAL A 77 15.77 -0.49 12.97
N ASP A 78 16.36 -0.64 14.15
CA ASP A 78 17.79 -0.42 14.40
C ASP A 78 18.26 0.94 13.84
N ASP A 79 17.47 2.00 14.09
CA ASP A 79 17.67 3.36 13.57
C ASP A 79 17.67 3.50 12.03
N ILE A 80 17.29 2.46 11.29
CA ILE A 80 17.20 2.46 9.82
C ILE A 80 15.74 2.65 9.41
N TRP A 81 15.49 3.64 8.54
CA TRP A 81 14.16 3.91 7.99
C TRP A 81 13.61 2.68 7.27
N LYS A 82 12.37 2.28 7.61
CA LYS A 82 11.67 1.17 6.98
C LYS A 82 10.44 1.59 6.21
N MET A 83 9.69 2.56 6.71
CA MET A 83 8.43 2.97 6.13
C MET A 83 8.07 4.40 6.51
N THR A 84 7.40 5.09 5.61
CA THR A 84 6.59 6.27 5.90
C THR A 84 5.16 6.02 5.41
N HIS A 85 4.18 6.35 6.23
CA HIS A 85 2.76 6.31 5.90
C HIS A 85 2.15 7.67 6.15
N THR A 86 1.61 8.27 5.10
CA THR A 86 1.04 9.62 5.14
C THR A 86 -0.44 9.54 4.82
N LYS A 87 -1.27 10.15 5.67
CA LYS A 87 -2.68 10.39 5.38
C LYS A 87 -2.80 11.68 4.58
N ILE A 88 -3.11 11.55 3.30
CA ILE A 88 -3.22 12.69 2.39
C ILE A 88 -4.59 13.33 2.54
N ALA A 89 -4.62 14.64 2.74
CA ALA A 89 -5.85 15.40 2.93
C ALA A 89 -6.64 15.64 1.64
N ASP A 90 -5.94 15.81 0.50
CA ASP A 90 -6.56 16.21 -0.77
C ASP A 90 -6.00 15.40 -1.95
N PHE A 91 -6.88 14.94 -2.83
CA PHE A 91 -6.52 14.19 -4.04
C PHE A 91 -5.53 14.94 -4.94
N ASN A 92 -5.58 16.27 -4.95
CA ASN A 92 -4.66 17.10 -5.75
C ASN A 92 -3.20 17.03 -5.27
N GLN A 93 -2.93 16.43 -4.11
CA GLN A 93 -1.58 16.19 -3.60
C GLN A 93 -0.93 14.90 -4.14
N LEU A 94 -1.69 14.04 -4.83
CA LEU A 94 -1.12 12.92 -5.57
C LEU A 94 -0.22 13.43 -6.70
N SER A 95 0.65 12.57 -7.24
CA SER A 95 1.33 12.88 -8.50
C SER A 95 0.33 13.08 -9.65
N LEU A 96 0.75 13.84 -10.68
CA LEU A 96 -0.11 14.14 -11.82
C LEU A 96 -0.50 12.87 -12.59
N GLU A 97 0.43 11.93 -12.70
CA GLU A 97 0.23 10.63 -13.35
C GLU A 97 -0.82 9.79 -12.61
N ALA A 98 -0.74 9.74 -11.27
CA ALA A 98 -1.71 9.07 -10.42
C ALA A 98 -3.10 9.69 -10.53
N GLN A 99 -3.18 11.02 -10.49
CA GLN A 99 -4.44 11.75 -10.67
C GLN A 99 -5.07 11.41 -12.03
N THR A 100 -4.28 11.53 -13.10
CA THR A 100 -4.73 11.30 -14.47
C THR A 100 -5.26 9.88 -14.67
N VAL A 101 -4.57 8.86 -14.17
CA VAL A 101 -5.01 7.47 -14.33
C VAL A 101 -6.30 7.20 -13.54
N PHE A 102 -6.42 7.75 -12.33
CA PHE A 102 -7.64 7.60 -11.54
C PHE A 102 -8.84 8.30 -12.19
N GLU A 103 -8.66 9.53 -12.68
CA GLU A 103 -9.71 10.31 -13.37
C GLU A 103 -10.16 9.68 -14.70
N ASN A 104 -9.29 8.89 -15.34
CA ASN A 104 -9.64 8.12 -16.54
C ASN A 104 -10.26 6.75 -16.22
N SER A 105 -10.34 6.37 -14.95
CA SER A 105 -10.95 5.12 -14.51
C SER A 105 -12.48 5.23 -14.40
N LYS A 106 -13.14 4.09 -14.17
CA LYS A 106 -14.58 4.06 -13.85
C LYS A 106 -14.92 4.75 -12.51
N TYR A 107 -13.93 5.06 -11.69
CA TYR A 107 -14.09 5.64 -10.35
C TYR A 107 -13.91 7.16 -10.31
N ARG A 108 -13.79 7.83 -11.45
CA ARG A 108 -13.48 9.28 -11.55
C ARG A 108 -14.36 10.25 -10.77
N PHE A 109 -15.53 9.80 -10.30
CA PHE A 109 -16.48 10.61 -9.52
C PHE A 109 -16.61 10.13 -8.08
N ALA A 110 -15.77 9.19 -7.64
CA ALA A 110 -15.74 8.72 -6.27
C ALA A 110 -15.47 9.88 -5.31
N GLN A 111 -16.10 9.81 -4.14
CA GLN A 111 -15.81 10.71 -3.03
C GLN A 111 -14.94 9.93 -2.05
N PHE A 112 -13.72 10.41 -1.85
CA PHE A 112 -12.75 9.72 -1.00
C PHE A 112 -13.13 9.84 0.48
N GLU A 113 -13.13 8.71 1.19
CA GLU A 113 -13.16 8.70 2.65
C GLU A 113 -11.76 8.92 3.21
N ASN A 114 -10.76 8.25 2.62
CA ASN A 114 -9.36 8.42 2.99
C ASN A 114 -8.45 8.23 1.77
N ILE A 115 -7.32 8.93 1.80
CA ILE A 115 -6.24 8.82 0.83
C ILE A 115 -4.98 8.58 1.62
N TYR A 116 -4.22 7.56 1.25
CA TYR A 116 -2.96 7.26 1.90
C TYR A 116 -1.83 7.18 0.88
N LYS A 117 -0.62 7.56 1.31
CA LYS A 117 0.64 7.29 0.61
C LYS A 117 1.54 6.46 1.51
N THR A 118 2.10 5.41 0.98
CA THR A 118 3.07 4.55 1.67
C THR A 118 4.37 4.49 0.88
N GLU A 119 5.48 4.79 1.55
CA GLU A 119 6.84 4.64 1.04
C GLU A 119 7.52 3.57 1.91
N ARG A 120 8.24 2.62 1.32
CA ARG A 120 8.87 1.51 2.05
C ARG A 120 10.29 1.22 1.56
N GLU A 121 11.14 0.74 2.47
CA GLU A 121 12.46 0.23 2.13
C GLU A 121 12.35 -0.92 1.11
N GLY A 122 13.23 -0.93 0.12
CA GLY A 122 13.23 -1.92 -0.95
C GLY A 122 12.19 -1.69 -2.05
N MET A 123 11.47 -0.56 -2.02
CA MET A 123 10.49 -0.18 -3.05
C MET A 123 10.81 1.23 -3.56
N ASP A 124 11.00 1.36 -4.87
CA ASP A 124 11.38 2.63 -5.49
C ASP A 124 10.20 3.57 -5.71
N ARG A 125 8.97 3.04 -5.62
CA ARG A 125 7.73 3.80 -5.85
C ARG A 125 6.90 3.94 -4.60
N SER A 126 6.25 5.08 -4.50
CA SER A 126 5.19 5.29 -3.52
C SER A 126 3.96 4.47 -3.91
N LEU A 127 3.28 3.91 -2.92
CA LEU A 127 1.98 3.28 -3.07
C LEU A 127 0.91 4.22 -2.53
N TYR A 128 0.03 4.71 -3.41
CA TYR A 128 -1.20 5.36 -3.01
C TYR A 128 -2.31 4.33 -2.81
N THR A 129 -3.05 4.47 -1.71
CA THR A 129 -4.24 3.67 -1.41
C THR A 129 -5.43 4.61 -1.23
N LEU A 130 -6.39 4.52 -2.14
CA LEU A 130 -7.59 5.36 -2.17
C LEU A 130 -8.78 4.57 -1.66
N HIS A 131 -9.36 5.03 -0.55
CA HIS A 131 -10.53 4.42 0.06
C HIS A 131 -11.78 5.26 -0.19
N PHE A 132 -12.84 4.63 -0.71
CA PHE A 132 -14.12 5.26 -0.95
C PHE A 132 -15.25 4.22 -1.01
N LEU A 133 -16.50 4.68 -0.86
CA LEU A 133 -17.69 3.88 -1.16
C LEU A 133 -18.10 4.11 -2.61
N TYR A 134 -18.38 3.03 -3.34
CA TYR A 134 -18.84 3.09 -4.71
C TYR A 134 -19.73 1.92 -5.07
N GLN A 135 -20.52 2.07 -6.14
CA GLN A 135 -21.33 0.99 -6.63
C GLN A 135 -20.44 -0.14 -7.16
N TRP A 136 -20.66 -1.34 -6.62
CA TRP A 136 -20.15 -2.58 -7.17
C TRP A 136 -21.34 -3.48 -7.48
N LYS A 137 -21.65 -3.61 -8.77
CA LYS A 137 -22.76 -4.42 -9.27
C LYS A 137 -24.10 -3.98 -8.66
N ASN A 138 -24.79 -4.87 -7.97
CA ASN A 138 -26.05 -4.61 -7.27
C ASN A 138 -25.86 -4.03 -5.85
N VAL A 139 -24.61 -3.89 -5.38
CA VAL A 139 -24.29 -3.27 -4.08
C VAL A 139 -23.95 -1.80 -4.30
N LYS A 140 -24.80 -0.91 -3.77
CA LYS A 140 -24.70 0.54 -3.99
C LYS A 140 -23.47 1.18 -3.34
N ASP A 141 -23.21 0.86 -2.08
CA ASP A 141 -22.19 1.50 -1.25
C ASP A 141 -21.16 0.45 -0.80
N MET A 142 -20.46 -0.16 -1.76
CA MET A 142 -19.40 -1.13 -1.50
C MET A 142 -18.08 -0.40 -1.21
N THR A 143 -17.36 -0.85 -0.19
CA THR A 143 -16.01 -0.34 0.09
C THR A 143 -15.08 -0.67 -1.07
N HIS A 144 -14.27 0.30 -1.48
CA HIS A 144 -13.24 0.14 -2.49
C HIS A 144 -11.93 0.67 -1.95
N TYR A 145 -10.89 -0.17 -2.01
CA TYR A 145 -9.51 0.23 -1.83
C TYR A 145 -8.80 0.09 -3.18
N VAL A 146 -8.42 1.22 -3.78
CA VAL A 146 -7.69 1.25 -5.04
C VAL A 146 -6.22 1.54 -4.76
N CYS A 147 -5.35 0.68 -5.28
CA CYS A 147 -3.91 0.78 -5.14
C CYS A 147 -3.29 1.26 -6.46
N LEU A 148 -2.46 2.30 -6.39
CA LEU A 148 -1.79 2.90 -7.55
C LEU A 148 -0.43 3.49 -7.17
N ASN A 149 0.51 3.50 -8.10
CA ASN A 149 1.81 4.13 -7.88
C ASN A 149 1.84 5.61 -8.26
N ASP A 150 2.89 6.29 -7.81
CA ASP A 150 3.19 7.68 -8.16
C ASP A 150 3.51 7.93 -9.63
N ASP A 151 3.86 6.93 -10.42
CA ASP A 151 3.98 7.03 -11.88
C ASP A 151 2.66 6.72 -12.61
N GLY A 152 1.55 6.58 -11.89
CA GLY A 152 0.23 6.32 -12.45
C GLY A 152 -0.04 4.85 -12.75
N MET A 153 0.85 3.91 -12.41
CA MET A 153 0.54 2.48 -12.60
C MET A 153 -0.61 2.05 -11.68
N PHE A 154 -1.71 1.57 -12.27
CA PHE A 154 -2.85 1.03 -11.54
C PHE A 154 -2.58 -0.42 -11.13
N LEU A 155 -2.58 -0.72 -9.82
CA LEU A 155 -2.11 -2.00 -9.30
C LEU A 155 -3.25 -2.95 -8.93
N ALA A 156 -4.19 -2.51 -8.11
CA ALA A 156 -5.22 -3.39 -7.56
C ALA A 156 -6.49 -2.63 -7.17
N VAL A 157 -7.59 -3.38 -7.09
CA VAL A 157 -8.82 -2.94 -6.43
C VAL A 157 -9.29 -4.04 -5.49
N TYR A 158 -9.57 -3.68 -4.25
CA TYR A 158 -10.19 -4.55 -3.27
C TYR A 158 -11.59 -4.05 -2.94
N THR A 159 -12.55 -4.97 -2.88
CA THR A 159 -13.93 -4.70 -2.42
C THR A 159 -14.13 -5.08 -0.94
N TRP A 160 -13.02 -5.18 -0.21
CA TRP A 160 -12.94 -5.43 1.22
C TRP A 160 -11.82 -4.56 1.81
N THR A 161 -11.84 -4.38 3.12
CA THR A 161 -10.79 -3.66 3.84
C THR A 161 -9.56 -4.55 3.97
N PRO A 162 -8.42 -4.20 3.34
CA PRO A 162 -7.17 -4.89 3.60
C PRO A 162 -6.66 -4.53 5.01
N ASN A 163 -5.64 -5.23 5.50
CA ASN A 163 -5.12 -4.96 6.84
C ASN A 163 -4.54 -3.54 6.93
N ASP A 164 -4.74 -2.91 8.08
CA ASP A 164 -4.36 -1.52 8.33
C ASP A 164 -2.84 -1.34 8.18
N PRO A 165 -2.37 -0.49 7.25
CA PRO A 165 -0.95 -0.27 7.03
C PRO A 165 -0.25 0.46 8.19
N THR A 166 -1.01 1.04 9.14
CA THR A 166 -0.43 1.60 10.38
C THR A 166 0.05 0.52 11.35
N TRP A 167 -0.35 -0.74 11.14
CA TRP A 167 0.26 -1.87 11.82
C TRP A 167 1.60 -2.17 11.14
N PHE A 168 2.66 -1.62 11.73
CA PHE A 168 4.01 -1.77 11.20
C PHE A 168 4.38 -3.25 11.03
N VAL A 169 4.87 -3.57 9.84
CA VAL A 169 5.40 -4.89 9.48
C VAL A 169 6.76 -4.66 8.85
N ASP A 170 7.80 -5.11 9.53
CA ASP A 170 9.15 -5.17 8.97
C ASP A 170 9.17 -6.29 7.91
N LEU A 171 9.46 -5.94 6.66
CA LEU A 171 9.30 -6.86 5.55
C LEU A 171 10.52 -7.79 5.47
N PRO A 172 10.32 -9.12 5.49
CA PRO A 172 11.44 -10.06 5.45
C PRO A 172 12.29 -9.93 4.19
N LYS A 173 13.61 -9.79 4.36
CA LYS A 173 14.58 -9.75 3.25
C LYS A 173 14.47 -10.97 2.32
N ALA A 174 14.13 -12.14 2.87
CA ALA A 174 13.94 -13.37 2.10
C ALA A 174 12.86 -13.22 1.00
N HIS A 175 11.83 -12.41 1.22
CA HIS A 175 10.81 -12.13 0.19
C HIS A 175 11.42 -11.42 -1.01
N PHE A 176 12.20 -10.37 -0.78
CA PHE A 176 12.89 -9.61 -1.83
C PHE A 176 13.88 -10.50 -2.58
N ASP A 177 14.72 -11.25 -1.85
CA ASP A 177 15.69 -12.18 -2.45
C ASP A 177 15.02 -13.23 -3.34
N PHE A 178 13.89 -13.79 -2.89
CA PHE A 178 13.09 -14.72 -3.68
C PHE A 178 12.53 -14.06 -4.95
N ILE A 179 11.92 -12.87 -4.82
CA ILE A 179 11.33 -12.15 -5.96
C ILE A 179 12.39 -11.87 -7.01
N TYR A 180 13.54 -11.30 -6.64
CA TYR A 180 14.60 -10.98 -7.60
C TYR A 180 15.24 -12.22 -8.21
N LYS A 181 15.32 -13.33 -7.47
CA LYS A 181 15.82 -14.60 -8.01
C LYS A 181 14.84 -15.24 -9.00
N LYS A 182 13.54 -15.21 -8.71
CA LYS A 182 12.51 -15.87 -9.53
C LYS A 182 12.06 -15.01 -10.72
N TYR A 183 12.06 -13.70 -10.54
CA TYR A 183 11.65 -12.68 -11.51
C TYR A 183 12.80 -11.69 -11.70
N ASP A 184 13.88 -12.15 -12.33
CA ASP A 184 15.07 -11.33 -12.59
C ASP A 184 14.70 -10.09 -13.43
N GLY A 185 15.25 -8.93 -13.04
CA GLY A 185 14.90 -7.64 -13.64
C GLY A 185 13.50 -7.12 -13.28
N SER A 186 12.82 -7.69 -12.29
CA SER A 186 11.54 -7.17 -11.80
C SER A 186 11.69 -5.93 -10.91
N GLU A 187 10.60 -5.15 -10.82
CA GLU A 187 10.45 -4.03 -9.89
C GLU A 187 9.33 -4.35 -8.89
N ILE A 188 9.60 -4.19 -7.59
CA ILE A 188 8.57 -4.33 -6.56
C ILE A 188 7.85 -2.98 -6.43
N ARG A 189 6.58 -3.00 -6.84
CA ARG A 189 5.70 -1.84 -7.02
C ARG A 189 4.90 -1.50 -5.76
N GLY A 190 4.90 -2.37 -4.77
CA GLY A 190 4.23 -2.11 -3.51
C GLY A 190 3.93 -3.39 -2.74
N TYR A 191 3.31 -3.21 -1.59
CA TYR A 191 2.98 -4.27 -0.66
C TYR A 191 1.60 -4.00 -0.06
N GLN A 192 0.82 -5.07 0.10
CA GLN A 192 -0.39 -5.06 0.88
C GLN A 192 -0.42 -6.28 1.80
N ASN A 193 -0.72 -6.05 3.07
CA ASN A 193 -1.09 -7.15 3.95
C ASN A 193 -2.56 -7.50 3.69
N ASN A 194 -2.80 -8.71 3.18
CA ASN A 194 -4.13 -9.15 2.75
C ASN A 194 -4.51 -10.43 3.48
N GLY A 195 -5.28 -10.32 4.56
CA GLY A 195 -5.71 -11.48 5.34
C GLY A 195 -4.56 -12.28 5.95
N GLY A 196 -3.44 -11.63 6.27
CA GLY A 196 -2.24 -12.27 6.83
C GLY A 196 -1.25 -12.80 5.79
N TYR A 197 -1.51 -12.61 4.50
CA TYR A 197 -0.52 -12.84 3.45
C TYR A 197 0.26 -11.56 3.15
N TYR A 198 1.54 -11.74 2.85
CA TYR A 198 2.39 -10.69 2.31
C TYR A 198 2.19 -10.65 0.79
N ASP A 199 1.31 -9.78 0.29
CA ASP A 199 1.06 -9.64 -1.15
C ASP A 199 1.93 -8.50 -1.70
N TYR A 200 2.87 -8.86 -2.59
CA TYR A 200 3.70 -7.91 -3.31
C TYR A 200 3.17 -7.69 -4.73
N PHE A 201 3.09 -6.43 -5.14
CA PHE A 201 2.88 -6.06 -6.53
C PHE A 201 4.24 -6.04 -7.22
N VAL A 202 4.44 -6.87 -8.24
CA VAL A 202 5.73 -7.05 -8.91
C VAL A 202 5.54 -6.83 -10.41
N LEU A 203 6.20 -5.82 -10.96
CA LEU A 203 6.24 -5.61 -12.41
C LEU A 203 7.42 -6.39 -13.00
N HIS A 204 7.13 -7.32 -13.91
CA HIS A 204 8.15 -8.14 -14.56
C HIS A 204 7.76 -8.37 -16.03
N ASN A 205 8.61 -7.95 -16.97
CA ASN A 205 8.36 -8.03 -18.42
C ASN A 205 6.98 -7.47 -18.82
N ASP A 206 6.71 -6.22 -18.43
CA ASP A 206 5.44 -5.51 -18.66
C ASP A 206 4.19 -6.21 -18.11
N THR A 207 4.38 -7.21 -17.25
CA THR A 207 3.30 -7.96 -16.61
C THR A 207 3.28 -7.68 -15.13
N LEU A 208 2.14 -7.20 -14.63
CA LEU A 208 1.90 -7.06 -13.19
C LEU A 208 1.59 -8.45 -12.59
N LYS A 209 2.44 -8.87 -11.66
CA LYS A 209 2.34 -10.11 -10.89
C LYS A 209 2.02 -9.80 -9.43
N PHE A 210 1.13 -10.59 -8.85
CA PHE A 210 0.84 -10.60 -7.43
C PHE A 210 1.59 -11.78 -6.81
N VAL A 211 2.66 -11.50 -6.07
CA VAL A 211 3.49 -12.52 -5.42
C VAL A 211 3.11 -12.58 -3.95
N SER A 212 2.53 -13.70 -3.52
CA SER A 212 2.02 -13.86 -2.17
C SER A 212 2.93 -14.77 -1.33
N PHE A 213 3.30 -14.31 -0.15
CA PHE A 213 4.02 -15.09 0.85
C PHE A 213 3.19 -15.27 2.13
N ARG A 214 3.50 -16.32 2.88
CA ARG A 214 2.94 -16.53 4.23
C ARG A 214 4.05 -16.68 5.29
N GLY A 215 5.10 -17.42 4.95
CA GLY A 215 6.29 -17.54 5.79
C GLY A 215 7.17 -16.30 5.67
N GLU A 216 8.06 -16.09 6.63
CA GLU A 216 9.01 -14.98 6.67
C GLU A 216 10.41 -15.40 6.21
N VAL A 217 10.73 -16.69 6.31
CA VAL A 217 12.00 -17.27 5.87
C VAL A 217 11.76 -18.40 4.86
N GLU A 218 12.72 -18.63 3.94
CA GLU A 218 12.54 -19.59 2.83
C GLU A 218 12.22 -21.03 3.28
N THR A 219 12.62 -21.41 4.50
CA THR A 219 12.38 -22.73 5.08
C THR A 219 10.96 -22.91 5.65
N ASP A 220 10.19 -21.82 5.74
CA ASP A 220 8.84 -21.87 6.27
C ASP A 220 7.91 -22.64 5.35
N TYR A 221 6.99 -23.39 5.96
CA TYR A 221 5.92 -24.03 5.23
C TYR A 221 5.00 -22.98 4.59
N TYR A 222 4.75 -23.11 3.29
CA TYR A 222 4.10 -22.08 2.48
C TYR A 222 4.81 -20.71 2.50
N PHE A 223 6.15 -20.68 2.56
CA PHE A 223 6.92 -19.45 2.38
C PHE A 223 6.42 -18.64 1.19
N TRP A 224 6.64 -19.14 -0.03
CA TRP A 224 5.96 -18.65 -1.24
C TRP A 224 4.69 -19.47 -1.45
N LYS A 225 3.54 -18.79 -1.46
CA LYS A 225 2.24 -19.43 -1.67
C LYS A 225 1.93 -19.56 -3.15
N GLU A 226 1.87 -18.42 -3.84
CA GLU A 226 1.58 -18.39 -5.26
C GLU A 226 2.09 -17.08 -5.88
N THR A 227 2.20 -17.10 -7.20
CA THR A 227 2.21 -15.89 -8.00
C THR A 227 1.12 -15.94 -9.03
N ARG A 228 0.28 -14.91 -9.04
CA ARG A 228 -0.86 -14.79 -9.93
C ARG A 228 -0.69 -13.58 -10.84
N TYR A 229 -1.04 -13.72 -12.11
CA TYR A 229 -1.07 -12.59 -13.04
C TYR A 229 -2.05 -12.84 -14.17
N GLU A 230 -2.62 -11.75 -14.68
CA GLU A 230 -3.52 -11.81 -15.83
C GLU A 230 -2.73 -12.09 -17.11
N ILE A 231 -3.28 -12.93 -17.96
CA ILE A 231 -2.74 -13.23 -19.29
C ILE A 231 -3.81 -12.97 -20.35
N SER A 232 -3.40 -12.76 -21.59
CA SER A 232 -4.33 -12.48 -22.70
C SER A 232 -5.32 -13.63 -22.88
N LEU A 233 -6.58 -13.30 -23.21
CA LEU A 233 -7.60 -14.28 -23.62
C LEU A 233 -7.21 -15.01 -24.91
N ASP A 234 -6.29 -14.45 -25.71
CA ASP A 234 -5.74 -15.09 -26.91
C ASP A 234 -4.65 -16.12 -26.58
N THR A 235 -4.24 -16.24 -25.31
CA THR A 235 -3.25 -17.24 -24.89
C THR A 235 -3.82 -18.64 -25.15
N LYS A 236 -3.08 -19.46 -25.89
CA LYS A 236 -3.45 -20.85 -26.10
C LYS A 236 -3.35 -21.64 -24.79
N VAL A 237 -4.51 -21.90 -24.19
CA VAL A 237 -4.64 -22.80 -23.04
C VAL A 237 -4.37 -24.26 -23.46
N PRO A 238 -3.67 -25.07 -22.65
CA PRO A 238 -3.46 -26.49 -22.91
C PRO A 238 -4.77 -27.27 -23.12
N ASP A 239 -4.76 -28.23 -24.06
CA ASP A 239 -5.96 -28.96 -24.47
C ASP A 239 -6.60 -29.77 -23.32
N ASN A 240 -5.79 -30.29 -22.40
CA ASN A 240 -6.27 -30.98 -21.19
C ASN A 240 -7.03 -30.03 -20.27
N VAL A 241 -6.49 -28.83 -20.01
CA VAL A 241 -7.12 -27.78 -19.19
C VAL A 241 -8.45 -27.35 -19.82
N ALA A 242 -8.44 -27.02 -21.13
CA ALA A 242 -9.64 -26.60 -21.84
C ALA A 242 -10.72 -27.69 -21.87
N ARG A 243 -10.32 -28.96 -22.00
CA ARG A 243 -11.24 -30.11 -21.97
C ARG A 243 -11.88 -30.26 -20.59
N VAL A 244 -11.14 -30.08 -19.51
CA VAL A 244 -11.67 -30.12 -18.14
C VAL A 244 -12.68 -29.00 -17.93
N LEU A 245 -12.34 -27.76 -18.31
CA LEU A 245 -13.27 -26.62 -18.19
C LEU A 245 -14.59 -26.90 -18.91
N LYS A 246 -14.52 -27.37 -20.16
CA LYS A 246 -15.71 -27.65 -20.98
C LYS A 246 -16.48 -28.89 -20.52
N ARG A 247 -15.82 -29.89 -19.95
CA ARG A 247 -16.48 -31.09 -19.40
C ARG A 247 -17.27 -30.75 -18.14
N ASP A 248 -16.64 -30.00 -17.23
CA ASP A 248 -17.18 -29.76 -15.89
C ASP A 248 -18.10 -28.53 -15.87
N ASN A 249 -17.85 -27.55 -16.74
CA ASN A 249 -18.60 -26.29 -16.83
C ASN A 249 -18.85 -25.91 -18.31
N PRO A 250 -19.65 -26.70 -19.06
CA PRO A 250 -19.80 -26.56 -20.52
C PRO A 250 -20.33 -25.21 -20.99
N ASP A 251 -21.15 -24.55 -20.16
CA ASP A 251 -21.79 -23.28 -20.47
C ASP A 251 -21.06 -22.07 -19.86
N PHE A 252 -19.94 -22.29 -19.17
CA PHE A 252 -19.20 -21.21 -18.54
C PHE A 252 -18.43 -20.39 -19.58
N VAL A 253 -18.59 -19.08 -19.48
CA VAL A 253 -17.87 -18.07 -20.25
C VAL A 253 -17.06 -17.24 -19.27
N TYR A 254 -15.81 -16.94 -19.59
CA TYR A 254 -14.93 -16.11 -18.77
C TYR A 254 -14.55 -14.83 -19.51
N THR A 255 -14.32 -13.77 -18.76
CA THR A 255 -13.88 -12.46 -19.26
C THR A 255 -12.43 -12.19 -18.97
N ASN A 256 -11.83 -12.94 -18.04
CA ASN A 256 -10.44 -12.79 -17.63
C ASN A 256 -9.80 -14.18 -17.46
N LEU A 257 -8.52 -14.24 -17.79
CA LEU A 257 -7.71 -15.43 -17.67
C LEU A 257 -6.45 -15.11 -16.87
N TYR A 258 -6.18 -15.90 -15.85
CA TYR A 258 -5.01 -15.75 -15.00
C TYR A 258 -4.14 -16.99 -15.07
N TYR A 259 -2.83 -16.79 -15.01
CA TYR A 259 -1.88 -17.86 -14.73
C TYR A 259 -1.48 -17.80 -13.26
N ILE A 260 -1.39 -18.98 -12.65
CA ILE A 260 -1.01 -19.17 -11.26
C ILE A 260 0.22 -20.07 -11.25
N GLU A 261 1.30 -19.57 -10.70
CA GLU A 261 2.50 -20.34 -10.36
C GLU A 261 2.42 -20.68 -8.86
N SER A 262 2.61 -21.93 -8.47
CA SER A 262 2.69 -22.31 -7.05
C SER A 262 3.68 -23.46 -6.81
N PRO A 263 4.07 -23.74 -5.56
CA PRO A 263 4.88 -24.91 -5.22
C PRO A 263 4.23 -26.25 -5.60
N GLU A 264 2.90 -26.33 -5.61
CA GLU A 264 2.13 -27.55 -5.88
C GLU A 264 1.96 -27.82 -7.38
N GLY A 265 2.23 -26.84 -8.24
CA GLY A 265 2.04 -26.94 -9.67
C GLY A 265 1.33 -25.71 -10.23
N ASN A 266 1.53 -25.45 -11.51
CA ASN A 266 0.93 -24.30 -12.16
C ASN A 266 -0.53 -24.56 -12.52
N ALA A 267 -1.31 -23.50 -12.64
CA ALA A 267 -2.72 -23.57 -12.96
C ALA A 267 -3.20 -22.38 -13.78
N TYR A 268 -4.35 -22.54 -14.43
CA TYR A 268 -5.11 -21.47 -15.06
C TYR A 268 -6.35 -21.16 -14.24
N PHE A 269 -6.60 -19.88 -13.99
CA PHE A 269 -7.84 -19.42 -13.36
C PHE A 269 -8.67 -18.62 -14.35
N PHE A 270 -9.84 -19.16 -14.67
CA PHE A 270 -10.82 -18.57 -15.57
C PHE A 270 -11.86 -17.84 -14.74
N GLN A 271 -12.06 -16.55 -14.98
CA GLN A 271 -12.98 -15.73 -14.20
C GLN A 271 -13.97 -14.98 -15.09
N ASP A 272 -15.25 -15.03 -14.74
CA ASP A 272 -16.28 -14.16 -15.28
C ASP A 272 -16.49 -12.97 -14.34
N LYS A 273 -15.91 -11.82 -14.67
CA LYS A 273 -16.10 -10.59 -13.88
C LYS A 273 -17.45 -9.92 -14.12
N ASN A 274 -18.20 -10.35 -15.14
CA ASN A 274 -19.57 -9.86 -15.37
C ASN A 274 -20.59 -10.57 -14.49
N ASP A 275 -20.33 -11.81 -14.06
CA ASP A 275 -21.16 -12.52 -13.08
C ASP A 275 -21.16 -11.78 -11.74
N ASP A 276 -22.31 -11.67 -11.08
CA ASP A 276 -22.45 -10.89 -9.84
C ASP A 276 -21.53 -11.35 -8.70
N ARG A 277 -21.08 -12.60 -8.72
CA ARG A 277 -20.17 -13.20 -7.73
C ARG A 277 -18.73 -13.32 -8.21
N GLU A 278 -18.42 -12.81 -9.41
CA GLU A 278 -17.15 -13.00 -10.10
C GLU A 278 -16.75 -14.49 -10.17
N LEU A 279 -17.70 -15.34 -10.57
CA LEU A 279 -17.52 -16.79 -10.64
C LEU A 279 -16.25 -17.14 -11.40
N GLY A 280 -15.49 -18.10 -10.88
CA GLY A 280 -14.30 -18.58 -11.56
C GLY A 280 -13.90 -19.98 -11.16
N TYR A 281 -13.05 -20.57 -12.02
CA TYR A 281 -12.60 -21.95 -11.90
C TYR A 281 -11.09 -22.02 -12.08
N THR A 282 -10.42 -22.66 -11.13
CA THR A 282 -8.98 -22.94 -11.21
C THR A 282 -8.78 -24.37 -11.70
N ILE A 283 -7.96 -24.56 -12.72
CA ILE A 283 -7.66 -25.86 -13.30
C ILE A 283 -6.14 -26.01 -13.38
N ALA A 284 -5.62 -27.07 -12.76
CA ALA A 284 -4.20 -27.40 -12.78
C ALA A 284 -3.71 -27.68 -14.21
N GLU A 285 -2.52 -27.20 -14.54
CA GLU A 285 -1.92 -27.33 -15.87
C GLU A 285 -1.57 -28.79 -16.21
N ASP A 286 -1.17 -29.57 -15.20
CA ASP A 286 -0.77 -30.97 -15.32
C ASP A 286 -1.93 -31.96 -15.15
N ILE A 287 -3.17 -31.48 -15.16
CA ILE A 287 -4.37 -32.32 -15.01
C ILE A 287 -4.45 -33.37 -16.12
N SER A 288 -4.56 -34.64 -15.74
CA SER A 288 -4.67 -35.79 -16.65
C SER A 288 -6.10 -36.06 -17.09
#